data_AF-F8QI12-F1
#
_entry.id   AF-F8QI12-F1
#
_cell.length_a   1.000
_cell.length_b   1.000
_cell.length_c   1.000
_cell.angle_alpha   90.00
_cell.angle_beta   90.00
_cell.angle_gamma   90.00
#
_symmetry.space_group_name_H-M   'P 1'
#
loop_
_entity.id
_entity.type
_entity.pdbx_description
1 polymer ?
#
loop_
_entity_poly.entity_id
_entity_poly.type
_entity_poly.pdbx_seq_one_letter_code
_entity_poly.pdbx_strand_id
1 'polypeptide(L)'
;KVDVYGWTGRNEYVALCDNEYISFGGGDGEYGLYVDCTLLEGSSACCATFENEPLCGGKRKGGKSVPFECVGLEVWGIGPT
;
A
#
# COMPACT_ATOMS: atom_id res chain seq x y z
N LYS A 1 -9.21 13.93 -9.29
CA LYS A 1 -10.26 13.01 -8.81
C LYS A 1 -9.56 11.97 -7.94
N VAL A 2 -10.10 11.63 -6.77
CA VAL A 2 -9.54 10.61 -5.87
C VAL A 2 -10.17 9.27 -6.23
N ASP A 3 -9.36 8.23 -6.36
CA ASP A 3 -9.80 6.86 -6.54
C ASP A 3 -9.74 6.14 -5.19
N VAL A 4 -10.77 5.37 -4.85
CA VAL A 4 -10.90 4.64 -3.58
C VAL A 4 -11.04 3.16 -3.89
N TYR A 5 -10.17 2.34 -3.30
CA TYR A 5 -10.14 0.89 -3.50
C TYR A 5 -10.60 0.19 -2.21
N GLY A 6 -11.76 -0.45 -2.26
CA GLY A 6 -12.30 -1.22 -1.14
C GLY A 6 -11.76 -2.65 -1.10
N TRP A 7 -11.91 -3.31 0.05
CA TRP A 7 -11.57 -4.73 0.17
C TRP A 7 -12.40 -5.59 -0.79
N THR A 8 -11.73 -6.45 -1.56
CA THR A 8 -12.37 -7.30 -2.59
C THR A 8 -12.98 -8.58 -2.03
N GLY A 9 -12.61 -8.98 -0.80
CA GLY A 9 -12.98 -10.27 -0.23
C GLY A 9 -12.19 -11.48 -0.78
N ARG A 10 -11.21 -11.27 -1.67
CA ARG A 10 -10.45 -12.38 -2.29
C ARG A 10 -9.44 -13.03 -1.33
N ASN A 11 -8.96 -12.30 -0.32
CA ASN A 11 -8.06 -12.79 0.72
C ASN A 11 -8.10 -11.84 1.94
N GLU A 12 -7.44 -12.21 3.05
CA GLU A 12 -7.40 -11.43 4.30
C GLU A 12 -6.07 -10.69 4.55
N TYR A 13 -5.22 -10.54 3.53
CA TYR A 13 -3.90 -9.90 3.64
C TYR A 13 -4.01 -8.36 3.63
N VAL A 14 -4.88 -7.82 4.50
CA VAL A 14 -5.27 -6.41 4.50
C VAL A 14 -4.14 -5.49 4.96
N ALA A 15 -3.51 -5.82 6.09
CA ALA A 15 -2.40 -5.07 6.65
C ALA A 15 -1.41 -6.01 7.34
N LEU A 16 -0.12 -5.70 7.23
CA LEU A 16 0.96 -6.39 7.91
C LEU A 16 1.96 -5.34 8.42
N CYS A 17 2.41 -5.50 9.65
CA CYS A 17 3.40 -4.61 10.25
C CYS A 17 4.35 -5.46 11.09
N ASP A 18 5.65 -5.25 10.87
CA ASP A 18 6.71 -5.79 11.70
C ASP A 18 7.79 -4.71 11.92
N ASN A 19 8.99 -5.12 12.37
CA ASN A 19 10.07 -4.17 12.62
C ASN A 19 10.73 -3.62 11.35
N GLU A 20 10.46 -4.20 10.18
CA GLU A 20 11.08 -3.86 8.91
C GLU A 20 10.17 -3.00 8.03
N TYR A 21 8.84 -3.09 8.20
CA TYR A 21 7.90 -2.31 7.41
C TYR A 21 6.48 -2.27 7.98
N ILE A 22 5.69 -1.36 7.40
CA ILE A 22 4.23 -1.41 7.40
C ILE A 22 3.74 -1.58 5.96
N SER A 23 2.79 -2.48 5.74
CA SER A 23 2.21 -2.72 4.42
C SER A 23 0.71 -2.92 4.46
N PHE A 24 0.08 -2.65 3.31
CA PHE A 24 -1.34 -2.84 3.08
C PHE A 24 -1.56 -3.55 1.74
N GLY A 25 -2.44 -4.54 1.75
CA GLY A 25 -2.89 -5.26 0.56
C GLY A 25 -1.83 -6.19 0.00
N GLY A 26 -1.73 -7.39 0.55
CA GLY A 26 -0.87 -8.45 0.02
C GLY A 26 -1.54 -9.29 -1.06
N GLY A 27 -0.93 -10.45 -1.33
CA GLY A 27 -1.35 -11.38 -2.37
C GLY A 27 -0.48 -11.23 -3.62
N ASP A 28 0.03 -12.35 -4.13
CA ASP A 28 0.90 -12.43 -5.31
C ASP A 28 2.34 -11.89 -5.15
N GLY A 29 2.83 -11.80 -3.90
CA GLY A 29 4.25 -11.55 -3.59
C GLY A 29 4.64 -10.07 -3.52
N GLU A 30 3.70 -9.16 -3.74
CA GLU A 30 3.89 -7.71 -3.65
C GLU A 30 2.84 -7.08 -2.71
N TYR A 31 3.04 -5.82 -2.33
CA TYR A 31 2.12 -5.06 -1.51
C TYR A 31 1.49 -3.91 -2.28
N GLY A 32 0.19 -3.68 -2.06
CA GLY A 32 -0.53 -2.52 -2.60
C GLY A 32 0.09 -1.20 -2.13
N LEU A 33 0.48 -1.15 -0.86
CA LEU A 33 1.30 -0.11 -0.26
C LEU A 33 2.31 -0.75 0.68
N TYR A 34 3.58 -0.38 0.54
CA TYR A 34 4.66 -0.75 1.43
C TYR A 34 5.41 0.52 1.84
N VAL A 35 5.74 0.63 3.11
CA VAL A 35 6.62 1.67 3.65
C VAL A 35 7.60 0.97 4.59
N ASP A 36 8.89 1.22 4.39
CA ASP A 36 9.96 0.63 5.17
C ASP A 36 10.01 1.14 6.62
N CYS A 37 10.87 0.55 7.45
CA CYS A 37 11.04 0.94 8.84
C CYS A 37 11.66 2.32 9.04
N THR A 38 12.28 2.90 8.01
CA THR A 38 12.80 4.28 8.08
C THR A 38 11.69 5.31 7.86
N LEU A 39 10.54 4.88 7.31
CA LEU A 39 9.42 5.71 6.89
C LEU A 39 9.76 6.70 5.78
N LEU A 40 10.88 6.48 5.08
CA LEU A 40 11.39 7.35 4.01
C LEU A 40 11.24 6.69 2.64
N GLU A 41 11.28 5.37 2.57
CA GLU A 41 11.18 4.63 1.32
C GLU A 41 9.94 3.76 1.30
N GLY A 42 9.30 3.69 0.13
CA GLY A 42 8.12 2.88 -0.03
C GLY A 42 7.96 2.38 -1.45
N SER A 43 6.98 1.51 -1.62
CA SER A 43 6.62 1.01 -2.93
C SER A 43 5.14 0.67 -3.04
N SER A 44 4.64 0.58 -4.26
CA SER A 44 3.25 0.24 -4.54
C SER A 44 3.13 -0.66 -5.75
N ALA A 45 2.31 -1.69 -5.64
CA ALA A 45 1.97 -2.60 -6.71
C ALA A 45 0.44 -2.73 -6.85
N CYS A 46 0.00 -3.43 -7.89
CA CYS A 46 -1.35 -3.99 -7.87
C CYS A 46 -1.44 -5.11 -6.84
N CYS A 47 -2.58 -5.26 -6.17
CA CYS A 47 -2.81 -6.38 -5.27
C CYS A 47 -4.22 -6.96 -5.41
N ALA A 48 -4.37 -8.26 -5.13
CA ALA A 48 -5.68 -8.93 -5.17
C ALA A 48 -6.61 -8.47 -4.03
N THR A 49 -6.06 -7.98 -2.92
CA THR A 49 -6.79 -7.54 -1.72
C THR A 49 -7.69 -6.35 -2.00
N PHE A 50 -7.25 -5.40 -2.83
CA PHE A 50 -7.97 -4.16 -3.15
C PHE A 50 -8.27 -3.98 -4.64
N GLU A 51 -7.70 -4.81 -5.52
CA GLU A 51 -7.80 -4.67 -6.99
C GLU A 51 -7.38 -3.25 -7.45
N ASN A 52 -6.35 -2.71 -6.81
CA ASN A 52 -5.79 -1.40 -7.14
C ASN A 52 -4.74 -1.50 -8.25
N GLU A 53 -4.55 -0.39 -8.95
CA GLU A 53 -3.33 -0.13 -9.73
C GLU A 53 -2.23 0.40 -8.79
N PRO A 54 -0.94 0.40 -9.20
CA PRO A 54 0.10 1.10 -8.46
C PRO A 54 -0.30 2.55 -8.15
N LEU A 55 -0.15 2.95 -6.89
CA LEU A 55 -0.61 4.23 -6.35
C LEU A 55 0.29 5.41 -6.78
N CYS A 56 1.49 5.11 -7.27
CA CYS A 56 2.47 6.07 -7.77
C CYS A 56 3.01 5.67 -9.17
N GLY A 57 3.73 6.58 -9.84
CA GLY A 57 4.47 6.28 -11.09
C GLY A 57 3.66 6.13 -12.38
N GLY A 58 2.37 6.50 -12.38
CA GLY A 58 1.49 6.45 -13.55
C GLY A 58 1.02 5.03 -13.90
N LYS A 59 -0.02 4.91 -14.73
CA LYS A 59 -0.66 3.64 -15.09
C LYS A 59 0.26 2.75 -15.96
N ARG A 60 1.27 2.13 -15.37
CA ARG A 60 2.01 1.05 -16.02
C ARG A 60 1.21 -0.23 -15.82
N LYS A 61 0.67 -0.77 -16.92
CA LYS A 61 0.06 -2.11 -16.90
C LYS A 61 1.16 -3.15 -16.67
N GLY A 62 1.17 -3.78 -15.51
CA GLY A 62 2.09 -4.86 -15.17
C GLY A 62 2.50 -4.82 -13.72
N GLY A 63 2.25 -5.91 -12.99
CA GLY A 63 2.38 -6.03 -11.53
C GLY A 63 3.79 -6.06 -10.97
N LYS A 64 4.67 -5.15 -11.42
CA LYS A 64 5.93 -4.88 -10.72
C LYS A 64 5.72 -3.72 -9.78
N SER A 65 6.23 -3.85 -8.56
CA SER A 65 6.23 -2.78 -7.58
C SER A 65 6.96 -1.54 -8.10
N VAL A 66 6.38 -0.37 -7.82
CA VAL A 66 6.88 0.95 -8.20
C VAL A 66 7.37 1.66 -6.95
N PRO A 67 8.66 2.05 -6.88
CA PRO A 67 9.20 2.73 -5.71
C PRO A 67 8.75 4.19 -5.62
N PHE A 68 8.69 4.72 -4.41
CA PHE A 68 8.49 6.13 -4.12
C PHE A 68 9.29 6.56 -2.88
N GLU A 69 9.54 7.87 -2.78
CA GLU A 69 10.09 8.51 -1.59
C GLU A 69 8.95 9.12 -0.77
N CYS A 70 8.97 8.90 0.54
CA CYS A 70 8.04 9.48 1.50
C CYS A 70 8.58 10.81 2.02
N VAL A 71 7.97 11.91 1.58
CA VAL A 71 8.35 13.27 2.03
C VAL A 71 7.76 13.60 3.40
N GLY A 72 6.63 12.98 3.75
CA GLY A 72 5.96 13.15 5.04
C GLY A 72 4.86 12.11 5.23
N LEU A 73 4.74 11.62 6.46
CA LEU A 73 3.73 10.65 6.87
C LEU A 73 2.89 11.24 8.01
N GLU A 74 1.57 11.25 7.85
CA GLU A 74 0.63 11.70 8.86
C GLU A 74 -0.31 10.55 9.24
N VAL A 75 -0.55 10.37 10.53
CA VAL A 75 -1.48 9.37 11.07
C VAL A 75 -2.55 10.09 11.88
N TRP A 76 -3.80 9.87 11.53
CA TRP A 76 -4.94 10.56 12.11
C TRP A 76 -5.80 9.59 12.92
N GLY A 77 -6.01 9.89 14.21
CA GLY A 77 -6.97 9.18 15.05
C GLY A 77 -8.35 9.86 14.99
N ILE A 78 -9.42 9.07 14.91
CA ILE A 78 -10.80 9.56 15.01
C ILE A 78 -11.42 8.99 16.28
N GLY A 79 -11.77 9.87 17.23
CA GLY A 79 -12.39 9.49 18.49
C GLY A 79 -12.03 10.45 19.62
N PRO A 80 -12.70 10.35 20.79
CA PRO A 80 -12.28 11.08 21.98
C PRO A 80 -10.88 10.61 22.39
N THR A 81 -9.99 11.57 22.65
CA THR A 81 -8.68 11.35 23.28
C THR A 81 -8.83 10.99 24.74
#